data_AF-A0A3A0D454-F1
#
_entry.id   AF-A0A3A0D454-F1
#
_cell.length_a   1.000
_cell.length_b   1.000
_cell.length_c   1.000
_cell.angle_alpha   90.00
_cell.angle_beta   90.00
_cell.angle_gamma   90.00
#
_symmetry.space_group_name_H-M   'P 1'
#
loop_
_entity.id
_entity.type
_entity.pdbx_description
1 polymer ?
#
loop_
_entity_poly.entity_id
_entity_poly.type
_entity_poly.pdbx_seq_one_letter_code
_entity_poly.pdbx_strand_id
1 'polypeptide(L)' 'MTTYNRKPPRYQWPASSLTPEEMAILYHLRERTGTPINKLLKEAVRKLEEALKPSADDPSTPPSPPEATEP' A
#
# COMPACT_ATOMS: atom_id res chain seq x y z
N MET A 1 -7.16 -28.99 -24.32
CA MET A 1 -7.29 -28.44 -22.95
C MET A 1 -5.92 -27.93 -22.52
N THR A 2 -5.70 -26.61 -22.57
CA THR A 2 -4.40 -26.00 -22.24
C THR A 2 -4.42 -25.53 -20.79
N THR A 3 -3.69 -26.22 -19.91
CA THR A 3 -3.55 -25.84 -18.50
C THR A 3 -2.52 -24.71 -18.38
N TYR A 4 -2.99 -23.48 -18.11
CA TYR A 4 -2.10 -22.36 -17.80
C TYR A 4 -1.46 -22.58 -16.43
N ASN A 5 -0.19 -22.97 -16.42
CA ASN A 5 0.63 -23.06 -15.23
C ASN A 5 0.95 -21.63 -14.73
N ARG A 6 0.07 -21.05 -13.92
CA ARG A 6 0.27 -19.74 -13.27
C ARG A 6 1.35 -19.89 -12.19
N LYS A 7 2.62 -19.93 -12.60
CA LYS A 7 3.74 -19.78 -11.68
C LYS A 7 3.61 -18.41 -11.00
N PRO A 8 3.61 -18.32 -9.66
CA PRO A 8 3.56 -17.02 -9.00
C PRO A 8 4.74 -16.17 -9.49
N PRO A 9 4.54 -14.86 -9.72
CA PRO A 9 5.64 -13.99 -10.12
C PRO A 9 6.77 -14.10 -9.09
N ARG A 10 8.00 -14.21 -9.58
CA ARG A 10 9.19 -14.17 -8.72
C ARG A 10 9.31 -12.75 -8.17
N TYR A 11 8.72 -12.51 -7.00
CA TYR A 11 8.96 -11.27 -6.28
C TYR A 11 10.44 -11.20 -5.90
N GLN A 12 11.13 -10.16 -6.37
CA GLN A 12 12.49 -9.90 -5.91
C GLN A 12 12.45 -9.63 -4.41
N TRP A 13 13.45 -10.14 -3.69
CA TRP A 13 13.53 -9.90 -2.26
C TRP A 13 13.77 -8.41 -2.00
N PRO A 14 12.92 -7.74 -1.21
CA PRO A 14 12.97 -6.28 -1.08
C PRO A 14 14.27 -5.78 -0.43
N ALA A 15 14.93 -6.59 0.40
CA ALA A 15 16.20 -6.17 1.02
C ALA A 15 17.33 -5.96 -0.01
N SER A 16 17.21 -6.51 -1.22
CA SER A 16 18.15 -6.27 -2.31
C SER A 16 17.93 -4.92 -3.00
N SER A 17 16.82 -4.24 -2.74
CA SER A 17 16.44 -2.96 -3.37
C SER A 17 16.48 -1.77 -2.40
N LEU A 18 16.68 -2.01 -1.10
CA LEU A 18 16.78 -0.93 -0.11
C LEU A 18 18.12 -0.21 -0.24
N THR A 19 18.07 1.11 -0.24
CA THR A 19 19.24 1.98 -0.15
C THR A 19 19.88 1.90 1.25
N PRO A 20 21.16 2.29 1.40
CA PRO A 20 21.82 2.36 2.70
C PRO A 20 21.06 3.25 3.71
N GLU A 21 20.46 4.33 3.24
CA GLU A 21 19.68 5.26 4.07
C GLU A 21 18.41 4.61 4.61
N GLU A 22 17.64 3.91 3.76
CA GLU A 22 16.43 3.18 4.19
C GLU A 22 16.79 2.06 5.18
N MET A 23 17.90 1.37 4.96
CA MET A 23 18.41 0.38 5.90
C MET A 23 18.82 0.99 7.24
N ALA A 24 19.44 2.18 7.26
CA ALA A 24 19.78 2.89 8.48
C ALA A 24 18.51 3.27 9.28
N ILE A 25 17.45 3.73 8.60
CA ILE A 25 16.16 4.04 9.22
C ILE A 25 15.57 2.79 9.88
N LEU A 26 15.53 1.66 9.16
CA LEU A 26 15.01 0.39 9.68
C LEU A 26 15.83 -0.11 10.87
N TYR A 27 17.15 0.05 10.83
CA TYR A 27 18.04 -0.30 11.93
C TYR A 27 17.74 0.54 13.17
N HIS A 28 17.66 1.87 13.03
CA HIS A 28 17.32 2.76 14.15
C HIS A 28 15.93 2.50 14.73
N LEU A 29 14.95 2.17 13.87
CA LEU A 29 13.61 1.80 14.32
C LEU A 29 13.60 0.49 15.11
N ARG A 30 14.39 -0.50 14.68
CA ARG A 30 14.60 -1.74 15.43
C ARG A 30 15.21 -1.47 16.80
N GLU A 31 16.27 -0.66 16.88
CA GLU A 31 16.93 -0.32 18.15
C GLU A 31 15.97 0.39 19.11
N ARG A 32 15.11 1.27 18.60
CA ARG A 32 14.14 2.02 19.43
C ARG A 32 12.96 1.18 19.92
N THR A 33 12.48 0.24 19.10
CA THR A 33 11.22 -0.47 19.37
C THR A 33 11.42 -1.93 19.79
N GLY A 34 12.61 -2.48 19.61
CA GLY A 34 12.87 -3.92 19.73
C GLY A 34 12.23 -4.76 18.62
N THR A 35 11.57 -4.13 17.64
CA THR A 35 10.83 -4.84 16.59
C THR A 35 11.76 -5.33 15.49
N PRO A 36 11.69 -6.60 15.07
CA PRO A 36 12.47 -7.10 13.95
C PRO A 36 12.18 -6.35 12.64
N ILE A 37 13.21 -6.10 11.83
CA ILE A 37 13.11 -5.37 10.55
C ILE A 37 12.02 -5.95 9.65
N ASN A 38 11.89 -7.29 9.57
CA ASN A 38 10.86 -7.94 8.77
C ASN A 38 9.42 -7.60 9.22
N LYS A 39 9.19 -7.32 10.52
CA LYS A 39 7.88 -6.87 11.00
C LYS A 39 7.64 -5.40 10.62
N LEU A 40 8.66 -4.56 10.77
CA LEU A 40 8.59 -3.14 10.37
C LEU A 40 8.24 -3.00 8.88
N LEU A 41 8.87 -3.80 8.01
CA LEU A 41 8.55 -3.83 6.58
C LEU A 41 7.10 -4.25 6.31
N LYS A 42 6.60 -5.26 7.01
CA LYS A 42 5.20 -5.71 6.88
C LYS A 42 4.21 -4.62 7.30
N GLU A 43 4.49 -3.91 8.39
CA GLU A 43 3.65 -2.81 8.85
C GLU A 43 3.67 -1.64 7.88
N ALA A 44 4.83 -1.27 7.35
CA ALA A 44 4.96 -0.22 6.35
C ALA A 44 4.11 -0.52 5.10
N VAL A 45 4.14 -1.76 4.60
CA VAL A 45 3.32 -2.19 3.46
C VAL A 45 1.82 -2.07 3.76
N ARG A 46 1.36 -2.54 4.93
CA ARG A 46 -0.06 -2.46 5.31
C ARG A 46 -0.55 -1.02 5.47
N LYS A 47 0.26 -0.16 6.11
CA LYS A 47 -0.08 1.26 6.27
C LYS A 47 -0.16 1.98 4.92
N LEU A 48 0.72 1.63 3.99
CA LEU A 48 0.68 2.19 2.64
C LEU A 48 -0.57 1.72 1.89
N GLU A 49 -0.93 0.44 1.99
CA GLU A 49 -2.16 -0.10 1.42
C GLU A 49 -3.42 0.57 1.99
N GLU A 50 -3.49 0.74 3.31
CA GLU A 50 -4.58 1.44 3.98
C GLU A 50 -4.68 2.91 3.55
N ALA A 51 -3.55 3.61 3.43
CA ALA A 51 -3.51 5.00 2.98
C ALA A 51 -3.90 5.16 1.50
N LEU A 52 -3.60 4.15 0.66
CA LEU A 52 -3.94 4.12 -0.76
C LEU A 52 -5.36 3.65 -1.03
N LYS A 53 -6.00 2.96 -0.08
CA LYS A 53 -7.38 2.54 -0.22
C LYS A 53 -8.23 3.80 -0.25
N PRO A 54 -8.85 4.16 -1.39
CA PRO A 54 -9.74 5.31 -1.42
C PRO A 54 -10.84 5.02 -0.39
N SER A 55 -10.95 5.88 0.62
CA SER A 55 -12.12 5.87 1.49
C SER A 55 -13.31 6.02 0.56
N ALA A 56 -14.24 5.08 0.60
CA ALA A 56 -15.49 5.13 -0.17
C ALA A 56 -16.46 6.22 0.37
N ASP A 57 -15.92 7.19 1.11
CA ASP A 57 -16.59 8.24 1.85
C ASP A 57 -16.05 9.61 1.39
N ASP A 58 -15.99 9.83 0.08
CA ASP A 58 -16.01 11.17 -0.49
C ASP A 58 -17.47 11.47 -0.91
N PRO A 59 -18.33 12.02 -0.02
CA PRO A 59 -19.66 12.52 -0.40
C PRO A 59 -19.59 13.84 -1.19
N SER A 60 -18.49 14.12 -1.89
CA SER A 60 -18.28 15.38 -2.64
C SER A 60 -18.85 15.36 -4.06
N THR A 61 -19.74 14.43 -4.39
CA THR A 61 -20.66 14.63 -5.52
C THR A 61 -21.89 15.34 -4.97
N PRO A 62 -22.02 16.67 -5.09
CA PRO A 62 -23.33 17.29 -4.90
C PRO A 62 -24.30 16.58 -5.85
N PRO A 63 -25.53 16.23 -5.42
CA PRO A 63 -26.53 15.81 -6.38
C PRO A 63 -26.67 16.96 -7.36
N SER A 64 -26.28 16.76 -8.62
CA SER A 64 -26.70 17.66 -9.69
C SER A 64 -28.20 17.88 -9.50
N PRO A 65 -28.68 19.12 -9.37
CA PRO A 65 -30.10 19.39 -9.27
C PRO A 65 -30.78 18.70 -10.46
N PRO A 66 -31.97 18.09 -10.29
CA PRO A 66 -32.74 17.68 -11.46
C PRO A 66 -32.86 18.91 -12.34
N GLU A 67 -32.35 18.81 -13.56
CA GLU A 67 -32.49 19.82 -14.61
C GLU A 67 -34.00 20.02 -14.79
N ALA A 68 -34.52 20.99 -14.04
CA ALA A 68 -35.92 21.35 -14.06
C ALA A 68 -36.14 22.04 -15.39
N THR A 69 -36.67 21.26 -16.33
CA THR A 69 -37.47 21.74 -17.44
C THR A 69 -38.47 22.76 -16.90
N GLU A 70 -38.17 24.05 -17.08
CA GLU A 70 -39.17 25.10 -16.98
C GLU A 70 -39.72 25.42 -18.39
N PRO A 71 -41.00 25.83 -18.49
CA PRO A 71 -41.87 25.71 -19.66
C PRO A 71 -41.63 26.72 -20.80
#